data_AF-A0A518IK55-F1
#
_entry.id   AF-A0A518IK55-F1
#
_cell.length_a   1.000
_cell.length_b   1.000
_cell.length_c   1.000
_cell.angle_alpha   90.00
_cell.angle_beta   90.00
_cell.angle_gamma   90.00
#
_symmetry.space_group_name_H-M   'P 1'
#
loop_
_entity.id
_entity.type
_entity.pdbx_description
1 polymer ?
#
loop_
_entity_poly.entity_id
_entity_poly.type
_entity_poly.pdbx_seq_one_letter_code
_entity_poly.pdbx_strand_id
1 'polypeptide(L)'
;MRFENVNIALVPRKGFNCVDLAIMFYGRFLVSILKLWALFAIPACILVYLLSYYFLVDIRTAITVAYFVSSPLGVLLTWNTALFTFGKEPGFRSLRSQFNPKLIPLMLRCLFDRGLFFIGPALILFSGNILVLAGLIYLFFPGIWLALRNGFRAEQASLRFAGVASQEGTSHDHRTKDLISHDFGRLFSRGFWTFFFCYLMTLVLFITFDYLSYKLLDYPILIGQIPFLFEADNIDQSLTNILLLMTTDPRVLTVLTGFILLVYPIGRLAWFFTYIDLRVRLDCWDMELRMVEVAQKLNSRGTSS
;
A
#
# COMPACT_ATOMS: atom_id res chain seq x y z
N MET A 1 -13.18 25.89 1.75
CA MET A 1 -12.68 25.24 0.51
C MET A 1 -13.90 24.97 -0.36
N ARG A 2 -13.82 25.10 -1.69
CA ARG A 2 -14.96 24.77 -2.56
C ARG A 2 -15.01 23.24 -2.73
N PHE A 3 -15.93 22.59 -2.04
CA PHE A 3 -16.20 21.16 -2.14
C PHE A 3 -16.92 20.76 -3.45
N GLU A 4 -17.15 21.73 -4.35
CA GLU A 4 -17.70 21.51 -5.69
C GLU A 4 -16.75 20.70 -6.61
N ASN A 5 -15.47 20.56 -6.24
CA ASN A 5 -14.44 19.86 -7.04
C ASN A 5 -13.99 18.52 -6.44
N VAL A 6 -14.88 17.74 -5.82
CA VAL A 6 -14.54 16.37 -5.41
C VAL A 6 -14.52 15.46 -6.64
N ASN A 7 -13.35 14.91 -6.95
CA ASN A 7 -13.15 14.07 -8.14
C ASN A 7 -13.82 12.68 -8.05
N ILE A 8 -14.34 12.31 -6.87
CA ILE A 8 -14.94 11.00 -6.60
C ILE A 8 -16.25 11.19 -5.83
N ALA A 9 -17.31 10.53 -6.30
CA ALA A 9 -18.58 10.48 -5.58
C ALA A 9 -18.43 9.72 -4.24
N LEU A 10 -18.75 10.43 -3.14
CA LEU A 10 -18.82 9.91 -1.77
C LEU A 10 -20.12 9.11 -1.61
N VAL A 11 -20.08 7.83 -2.01
CA VAL A 11 -21.21 6.90 -1.94
C VAL A 11 -20.74 5.63 -1.22
N PRO A 12 -21.58 5.01 -0.37
CA PRO A 12 -21.25 3.73 0.24
C PRO A 12 -21.00 2.64 -0.82
N ARG A 13 -19.88 1.94 -0.74
CA ARG A 13 -19.39 0.95 -1.72
C ARG A 13 -19.09 -0.40 -1.06
N LYS A 14 -19.24 -1.48 -1.81
CA LYS A 14 -18.76 -2.82 -1.38
C LYS A 14 -17.23 -2.89 -1.48
N GLY A 15 -16.61 -3.85 -0.80
CA GLY A 15 -15.14 -4.02 -0.79
C GLY A 15 -14.52 -4.12 -2.19
N PHE A 16 -15.12 -4.92 -3.08
CA PHE A 16 -14.67 -5.04 -4.48
C PHE A 16 -14.79 -3.72 -5.26
N ASN A 17 -15.88 -2.97 -5.07
CA ASN A 17 -16.06 -1.66 -5.72
C ASN A 17 -15.01 -0.63 -5.25
N CYS A 18 -14.39 -0.81 -4.08
CA CYS A 18 -13.27 0.02 -3.63
C CYS A 18 -11.97 -0.33 -4.38
N VAL A 19 -11.77 -1.60 -4.73
CA VAL A 19 -10.63 -2.04 -5.57
C VAL A 19 -10.82 -1.53 -7.00
N ASP A 20 -12.03 -1.63 -7.56
CA ASP A 20 -12.31 -1.08 -8.90
C ASP A 20 -12.08 0.43 -8.97
N LEU A 21 -12.53 1.16 -7.95
CA LEU A 21 -12.26 2.59 -7.83
C LEU A 21 -10.74 2.86 -7.72
N ALA A 22 -10.01 2.04 -6.98
CA ALA A 22 -8.55 2.14 -6.87
C ALA A 22 -7.86 1.95 -8.21
N ILE A 23 -8.30 0.97 -9.02
CA ILE A 23 -7.76 0.72 -10.36
C ILE A 23 -8.08 1.89 -11.29
N MET A 24 -9.33 2.36 -11.30
CA MET A 24 -9.75 3.51 -12.13
C MET A 24 -8.96 4.77 -11.75
N PHE A 25 -8.77 5.01 -10.45
CA PHE A 25 -8.00 6.15 -9.96
C PHE A 25 -6.51 6.02 -10.29
N TYR A 26 -5.95 4.81 -10.14
CA TYR A 26 -4.58 4.50 -10.52
C TYR A 26 -4.36 4.77 -12.02
N GLY A 27 -5.29 4.35 -12.88
CA GLY A 27 -5.24 4.62 -14.32
C GLY A 27 -5.28 6.11 -14.65
N ARG A 28 -6.18 6.89 -14.01
CA ARG A 28 -6.29 8.34 -14.23
C ARG A 28 -5.03 9.11 -13.83
N PHE A 29 -4.35 8.70 -12.76
CA PHE A 29 -3.16 9.38 -12.22
C PHE A 29 -1.86 8.56 -12.39
N LEU A 30 -1.82 7.67 -13.37
CA LEU A 30 -0.76 6.66 -13.56
C LEU A 30 0.64 7.29 -13.59
N VAL A 31 0.82 8.37 -14.36
CA VAL A 31 2.14 9.02 -14.49
C VAL A 31 2.63 9.59 -13.16
N SER A 32 1.75 10.24 -12.40
CA SER A 32 2.10 10.82 -11.10
C SER A 32 2.46 9.73 -10.08
N ILE A 33 1.69 8.63 -10.08
CA ILE A 33 1.94 7.50 -9.19
C ILE A 33 3.22 6.76 -9.58
N LEU A 34 3.49 6.57 -10.87
CA LEU A 34 4.72 5.94 -11.35
C LEU A 34 5.97 6.74 -11.03
N LYS A 35 5.91 8.08 -11.02
CA LYS A 35 7.05 8.91 -10.58
C LYS A 35 7.35 8.72 -9.09
N LEU A 36 6.32 8.65 -8.25
CA LEU A 36 6.47 8.36 -6.82
C LEU A 36 6.98 6.93 -6.62
N TRP A 37 6.47 5.98 -7.39
CA TRP A 37 6.95 4.61 -7.40
C TRP A 37 8.43 4.55 -7.74
N ALA A 38 8.86 5.19 -8.84
CA ALA A 38 10.25 5.18 -9.29
C ALA A 38 11.23 5.70 -8.22
N LEU A 39 10.83 6.74 -7.48
CA LEU A 39 11.65 7.33 -6.41
C LEU A 39 12.01 6.33 -5.30
N PHE A 40 11.16 5.35 -5.02
CA PHE A 40 11.37 4.36 -3.95
C PHE A 40 11.71 2.97 -4.49
N ALA A 41 11.09 2.57 -5.59
CA ALA A 41 11.26 1.25 -6.19
C ALA A 41 12.62 1.09 -6.85
N ILE A 42 13.15 2.11 -7.55
CA ILE A 42 14.47 2.01 -8.19
C ILE A 42 15.57 1.81 -7.13
N PRO A 43 15.68 2.66 -6.07
CA PRO A 43 16.66 2.42 -5.01
C PRO A 43 16.48 1.09 -4.30
N ALA A 44 15.23 0.65 -4.08
CA ALA A 44 14.94 -0.64 -3.46
C ALA A 44 15.41 -1.82 -4.32
N CYS A 45 15.13 -1.79 -5.63
CA CYS A 45 15.58 -2.82 -6.56
C CYS A 45 17.10 -2.86 -6.66
N ILE A 46 17.76 -1.69 -6.73
CA ILE A 46 19.23 -1.60 -6.71
C ILE A 46 19.78 -2.19 -5.41
N LEU A 47 19.18 -1.86 -4.27
CA LEU A 47 19.61 -2.37 -2.96
C LEU A 47 19.43 -3.89 -2.85
N VAL A 48 18.29 -4.43 -3.29
CA VAL A 48 18.07 -5.90 -3.35
C VAL A 48 19.07 -6.56 -4.30
N TYR A 49 19.37 -5.94 -5.44
CA TYR A 49 20.34 -6.47 -6.40
C TYR A 49 21.73 -6.57 -5.77
N LEU A 50 22.21 -5.47 -5.18
CA LEU A 50 23.53 -5.41 -4.56
C LEU A 50 23.63 -6.38 -3.37
N LEU A 51 22.59 -6.43 -2.52
CA LEU A 51 22.57 -7.36 -1.40
C LEU A 51 22.62 -8.81 -1.89
N SER A 52 21.74 -9.19 -2.81
CA SER A 52 21.70 -10.57 -3.32
C SER A 52 22.99 -10.93 -4.07
N TYR A 53 23.56 -10.02 -4.86
CA TYR A 53 24.79 -10.27 -5.62
C TYR A 53 26.03 -10.39 -4.74
N TYR A 54 26.21 -9.52 -3.74
CA TYR A 54 27.43 -9.51 -2.92
C TYR A 54 27.35 -10.39 -1.67
N PHE A 55 26.15 -10.56 -1.09
CA PHE A 55 25.96 -11.25 0.19
C PHE A 55 25.13 -12.54 0.07
N LEU A 56 24.79 -12.97 -1.16
CA LEU A 56 24.04 -14.21 -1.44
C LEU A 56 22.76 -14.32 -0.60
N VAL A 57 22.02 -13.22 -0.52
CA VAL A 57 20.88 -13.13 0.39
C VAL A 57 19.60 -13.67 -0.26
N ASP A 58 18.82 -14.39 0.54
CA ASP A 58 17.57 -15.05 0.14
C ASP A 58 16.42 -14.06 -0.12
N ILE A 59 15.34 -14.59 -0.72
CA ILE A 59 14.03 -13.93 -0.86
C ILE A 59 13.52 -13.24 0.41
N ARG A 60 13.89 -13.75 1.58
CA ARG A 60 13.47 -13.20 2.88
C ARG A 60 13.87 -11.73 2.98
N THR A 61 15.08 -11.36 2.54
CA THR A 61 15.52 -9.96 2.58
C THR A 61 14.96 -9.11 1.46
N ALA A 62 14.67 -9.69 0.29
CA ALA A 62 13.93 -8.97 -0.74
C ALA A 62 12.55 -8.55 -0.22
N ILE A 63 11.86 -9.45 0.48
CA ILE A 63 10.58 -9.17 1.14
C ILE A 63 10.74 -8.14 2.26
N THR A 64 11.78 -8.21 3.09
CA THR A 64 11.99 -7.21 4.15
C THR A 64 12.22 -5.81 3.57
N VAL A 65 13.04 -5.69 2.54
CA VAL A 65 13.31 -4.41 1.86
C VAL A 65 12.02 -3.86 1.26
N ALA A 66 11.26 -4.67 0.51
CA ALA A 66 9.97 -4.28 -0.04
C ALA A 66 8.98 -3.83 1.05
N TYR A 67 8.94 -4.53 2.18
CA TYR A 67 8.06 -4.23 3.31
C TYR A 67 8.40 -2.88 3.98
N PHE A 68 9.67 -2.57 4.17
CA PHE A 68 10.09 -1.29 4.76
C PHE A 68 9.93 -0.12 3.79
N VAL A 69 10.33 -0.30 2.53
CA VAL A 69 10.23 0.74 1.49
C VAL A 69 8.78 1.08 1.14
N SER A 70 7.87 0.11 1.20
CA SER A 70 6.45 0.37 0.95
C SER A 70 5.79 1.29 2.01
N SER A 71 6.44 1.50 3.17
CA SER A 71 5.92 2.38 4.24
C SER A 71 5.96 3.86 3.86
N PRO A 72 7.15 4.47 3.60
CA PRO A 72 7.24 5.85 3.16
C PRO A 72 6.48 6.09 1.85
N LEU A 73 6.54 5.14 0.92
CA LEU A 73 5.76 5.19 -0.33
C LEU A 73 4.25 5.21 -0.05
N GLY A 74 3.77 4.38 0.89
CA GLY A 74 2.36 4.33 1.27
C GLY A 74 1.84 5.64 1.87
N VAL A 75 2.64 6.32 2.68
CA VAL A 75 2.29 7.62 3.29
C VAL A 75 2.17 8.70 2.21
N LEU A 76 3.18 8.82 1.35
CA LEU A 76 3.19 9.80 0.26
C LEU A 76 2.08 9.53 -0.76
N LEU A 77 1.77 8.26 -1.00
CA LEU A 77 0.68 7.88 -1.88
C LEU A 77 -0.67 8.26 -1.28
N THR A 78 -0.93 7.96 0.01
CA THR A 78 -2.18 8.39 0.67
C THR A 78 -2.33 9.91 0.71
N TRP A 79 -1.22 10.63 0.91
CA TRP A 79 -1.21 12.09 0.86
C TRP A 79 -1.63 12.63 -0.50
N ASN A 80 -0.96 12.18 -1.57
CA ASN A 80 -1.26 12.63 -2.92
C ASN A 80 -2.68 12.23 -3.34
N THR A 81 -3.12 11.03 -2.95
CA THR A 81 -4.49 10.56 -3.18
C THR A 81 -5.49 11.50 -2.53
N ALA A 82 -5.30 11.87 -1.26
CA ALA A 82 -6.16 12.83 -0.57
C ALA A 82 -6.20 14.20 -1.27
N LEU A 83 -5.08 14.71 -1.77
CA LEU A 83 -5.07 15.99 -2.51
C LEU A 83 -5.85 15.90 -3.83
N PHE A 84 -5.62 14.82 -4.59
CA PHE A 84 -6.28 14.57 -5.87
C PHE A 84 -7.78 14.30 -5.72
N THR A 85 -8.21 13.60 -4.66
CA THR A 85 -9.65 13.34 -4.41
C THR A 85 -10.42 14.63 -4.14
N PHE A 86 -9.80 15.60 -3.46
CA PHE A 86 -10.43 16.87 -3.07
C PHE A 86 -10.01 18.07 -3.96
N GLY A 87 -9.58 17.80 -5.19
CA GLY A 87 -9.49 18.82 -6.25
C GLY A 87 -8.33 19.81 -6.13
N LYS A 88 -7.35 19.57 -5.24
CA LYS A 88 -6.07 20.28 -5.30
C LYS A 88 -5.20 19.52 -6.28
N GLU A 89 -5.13 19.96 -7.54
CA GLU A 89 -4.22 19.37 -8.53
C GLU A 89 -2.82 19.99 -8.36
N PRO A 90 -1.86 19.30 -7.74
CA PRO A 90 -0.46 19.68 -7.88
C PRO A 90 -0.06 19.49 -9.34
N GLY A 91 0.13 20.60 -10.07
CA GLY A 91 0.62 20.58 -11.45
C GLY A 91 1.93 19.79 -11.60
N PHE A 92 2.26 19.40 -12.84
CA PHE A 92 3.34 18.47 -13.22
C PHE A 92 4.74 18.75 -12.62
N ARG A 93 5.02 19.99 -12.15
CA ARG A 93 6.26 20.42 -11.46
C ARG A 93 6.29 20.18 -9.94
N SER A 94 5.25 19.59 -9.37
CA SER A 94 4.96 19.64 -7.93
C SER A 94 5.61 18.55 -7.07
N LEU A 95 6.40 17.61 -7.59
CA LEU A 95 7.06 16.58 -6.76
C LEU A 95 7.83 17.20 -5.58
N ARG A 96 8.49 18.34 -5.78
CA ARG A 96 9.20 19.08 -4.71
C ARG A 96 8.27 19.81 -3.75
N SER A 97 7.10 20.29 -4.21
CA SER A 97 6.10 20.92 -3.33
C SER A 97 5.18 19.91 -2.63
N GLN A 98 5.17 18.65 -3.08
CA GLN A 98 4.50 17.53 -2.41
C GLN A 98 5.28 17.03 -1.19
N PHE A 99 6.62 17.14 -1.22
CA PHE A 99 7.47 16.86 -0.06
C PHE A 99 7.38 18.00 0.96
N ASN A 100 6.37 17.94 1.80
CA ASN A 100 6.27 18.80 2.97
C ASN A 100 7.14 18.22 4.11
N PRO A 101 8.06 18.98 4.73
CA PRO A 101 8.86 18.49 5.85
C PRO A 101 8.01 18.02 7.05
N LYS A 102 6.75 18.48 7.15
CA LYS A 102 5.78 18.00 8.14
C LYS A 102 5.37 16.53 7.94
N LEU A 103 5.63 15.94 6.77
CA LEU A 103 5.39 14.52 6.50
C LEU A 103 6.51 13.61 7.00
N ILE A 104 7.73 14.12 7.19
CA ILE A 104 8.88 13.35 7.69
C ILE A 104 8.58 12.68 9.04
N PRO A 105 8.07 13.39 10.08
CA PRO A 105 7.73 12.73 11.34
C PRO A 105 6.63 11.68 11.18
N LEU A 106 5.68 11.87 10.27
CA LEU A 106 4.64 10.88 9.97
C LEU A 106 5.23 9.62 9.33
N MET A 107 6.13 9.79 8.34
CA MET A 107 6.84 8.69 7.68
C MET A 107 7.69 7.91 8.67
N LEU A 108 8.47 8.59 9.52
CA LEU A 108 9.27 7.96 10.57
C LEU A 108 8.39 7.20 11.57
N ARG A 109 7.25 7.78 11.96
CA ARG A 109 6.33 7.11 12.88
C ARG A 109 5.70 5.87 12.27
N CYS A 110 5.22 5.95 11.02
CA CYS A 110 4.69 4.79 10.30
C CYS A 110 5.76 3.72 10.07
N LEU A 111 7.01 4.11 9.79
CA LEU A 111 8.13 3.19 9.69
C LEU A 111 8.42 2.49 11.02
N PHE A 112 8.39 3.23 12.14
CA PHE A 112 8.54 2.66 13.48
C PHE A 112 7.40 1.68 13.82
N ASP A 113 6.15 2.06 13.55
CA ASP A 113 4.99 1.18 13.77
C ASP A 113 5.11 -0.11 12.92
N ARG A 114 5.63 0.00 11.68
CA ARG A 114 5.91 -1.17 10.83
C ARG A 114 7.06 -2.02 11.35
N GLY A 115 8.11 -1.40 11.89
CA GLY A 115 9.23 -2.09 12.53
C GLY A 115 8.76 -2.93 13.72
N LEU A 116 7.89 -2.36 14.56
CA LEU A 116 7.25 -3.10 15.66
C LEU A 116 6.41 -4.27 15.12
N PHE A 117 5.58 -4.04 14.10
CA PHE A 117 4.80 -5.11 13.49
C PHE A 117 5.68 -6.21 12.86
N PHE A 118 6.86 -5.84 12.34
CA PHE A 118 7.80 -6.75 11.70
C PHE A 118 8.49 -7.71 12.69
N ILE A 119 8.50 -7.43 14.00
CA ILE A 119 9.14 -8.30 15.00
C ILE A 119 8.58 -9.72 14.96
N GLY A 120 7.26 -9.88 14.86
CA GLY A 120 6.61 -11.20 14.78
C GLY A 120 7.05 -11.99 13.53
N PRO A 121 6.82 -11.45 12.31
CA PRO A 121 7.30 -12.07 11.07
C PRO A 121 8.81 -12.29 11.03
N ALA A 122 9.62 -11.39 11.60
CA ALA A 122 11.07 -11.55 11.66
C ALA A 122 11.47 -12.78 12.49
N LEU A 123 10.82 -12.99 13.64
CA LEU A 123 11.04 -14.16 14.47
C LEU A 123 10.64 -15.46 13.76
N ILE A 124 9.60 -15.43 12.92
CA ILE A 124 9.16 -16.60 12.14
C ILE A 124 10.10 -16.86 10.96
N LEU A 125 10.50 -15.81 10.22
CA LEU A 125 11.25 -15.94 8.98
C LEU A 125 12.75 -16.12 9.19
N PHE A 126 13.32 -15.59 10.27
CA PHE A 126 14.77 -15.63 10.51
C PHE A 126 15.17 -16.55 11.67
N SER A 127 14.23 -17.05 12.47
CA SER A 127 14.54 -18.01 13.53
C SER A 127 14.20 -19.44 13.13
N GLY A 128 15.11 -20.38 13.37
CA GLY A 128 14.91 -21.82 13.15
C GLY A 128 14.38 -22.60 14.36
N ASN A 129 14.16 -21.95 15.52
CA ASN A 129 13.94 -22.63 16.81
C ASN A 129 12.62 -22.21 17.50
N ILE A 130 12.45 -22.55 18.79
CA ILE A 130 11.32 -22.22 19.70
C ILE A 130 10.82 -20.76 19.60
N LEU A 131 11.67 -19.83 19.16
CA LEU A 131 11.30 -18.45 18.88
C LEU A 131 10.23 -18.28 17.79
N VAL A 132 10.00 -19.27 16.92
CA VAL A 132 8.88 -19.28 15.96
C VAL A 132 7.54 -19.23 16.69
N LEU A 133 7.40 -19.96 17.80
CA LEU A 133 6.19 -19.94 18.63
C LEU A 133 5.97 -18.55 19.24
N ALA A 134 7.03 -17.93 19.74
CA ALA A 134 6.99 -16.54 20.24
C ALA A 134 6.60 -15.55 19.13
N GLY A 135 7.11 -15.75 17.91
CA GLY A 135 6.75 -14.98 16.73
C GLY A 135 5.27 -15.10 16.36
N LEU A 136 4.69 -16.31 16.43
CA LEU A 136 3.26 -16.54 16.22
C LEU A 136 2.40 -15.85 17.30
N ILE A 137 2.76 -15.99 18.57
CA ILE A 137 2.06 -15.31 19.68
C ILE A 137 2.11 -13.80 19.47
N TYR A 138 3.26 -13.26 19.05
CA TYR A 138 3.41 -11.85 18.75
C TYR A 138 2.55 -11.40 17.55
N LEU A 139 2.45 -12.22 16.51
CA LEU A 139 1.63 -11.89 15.34
C LEU A 139 0.14 -11.76 15.70
N PHE A 140 -0.38 -12.67 16.53
CA PHE A 140 -1.81 -12.69 16.89
C PHE A 140 -2.17 -11.65 17.94
N PHE A 141 -1.40 -11.49 19.02
CA PHE A 141 -1.80 -10.59 20.11
C PHE A 141 -1.37 -9.13 19.86
N PRO A 142 -0.08 -8.76 19.95
CA PRO A 142 0.34 -7.40 19.70
C PRO A 142 0.24 -7.01 18.22
N GLY A 143 0.39 -7.94 17.27
CA GLY A 143 0.25 -7.64 15.84
C GLY A 143 -1.15 -7.16 15.47
N ILE A 144 -2.20 -7.89 15.87
CA ILE A 144 -3.60 -7.47 15.63
C ILE A 144 -3.92 -6.16 16.34
N TRP A 145 -3.47 -5.98 17.58
CA TRP A 145 -3.67 -4.72 18.30
C TRP A 145 -2.98 -3.54 17.58
N LEU A 146 -1.73 -3.69 17.16
CA LEU A 146 -1.03 -2.65 16.42
C LEU A 146 -1.71 -2.34 15.09
N ALA A 147 -2.19 -3.36 14.37
CA ALA A 147 -2.95 -3.19 13.13
C ALA A 147 -4.26 -2.41 13.35
N LEU A 148 -5.01 -2.75 14.40
CA LEU A 148 -6.23 -2.04 14.80
C LEU A 148 -5.96 -0.57 15.14
N ARG A 149 -4.90 -0.32 15.93
CA ARG A 149 -4.61 1.02 16.46
C ARG A 149 -4.01 1.96 15.42
N ASN A 150 -3.19 1.43 14.51
CA ASN A 150 -2.42 2.24 13.57
C ASN A 150 -2.86 2.11 12.11
N GLY A 151 -3.82 1.22 11.80
CA GLY A 151 -4.17 0.85 10.42
C GLY A 151 -4.66 1.99 9.51
N PHE A 152 -5.26 3.04 10.09
CA PHE A 152 -5.77 4.21 9.35
C PHE A 152 -5.06 5.54 9.70
N ARG A 153 -3.90 5.47 10.35
CA ARG A 153 -3.20 6.69 10.83
C ARG A 153 -2.79 7.62 9.69
N ALA A 154 -2.29 7.07 8.59
CA ALA A 154 -1.84 7.87 7.46
C ALA A 154 -3.02 8.52 6.72
N GLU A 155 -4.13 7.80 6.62
CA GLU A 155 -5.41 8.26 6.06
C GLU A 155 -5.94 9.45 6.89
N GLN A 156 -6.05 9.28 8.21
CA GLN A 156 -6.46 10.34 9.13
C GLN A 156 -5.56 11.57 9.05
N ALA A 157 -4.24 11.38 9.08
CA ALA A 157 -3.29 12.47 8.96
C ALA A 157 -3.44 13.20 7.62
N SER A 158 -3.50 12.47 6.50
CA SER A 158 -3.62 13.06 5.16
C SER A 158 -4.88 13.93 5.01
N LEU A 159 -6.01 13.50 5.57
CA LEU A 159 -7.28 14.24 5.49
C LEU A 159 -7.34 15.46 6.41
N ARG A 160 -6.73 15.37 7.61
CA ARG A 160 -6.56 16.54 8.50
C ARG A 160 -5.74 17.63 7.82
N PHE A 161 -4.64 17.25 7.18
CA PHE A 161 -3.81 18.19 6.46
C PHE A 161 -4.43 18.70 5.16
N ALA A 162 -5.22 17.87 4.46
CA ALA A 162 -5.99 18.31 3.30
C ALA A 162 -7.01 19.41 3.68
N GLY A 163 -7.35 19.52 4.97
CA GLY A 163 -8.28 20.51 5.54
C GLY A 163 -9.75 20.07 5.42
N VAL A 164 -9.99 18.77 5.27
CA VAL A 164 -11.32 18.17 5.05
C VAL A 164 -11.88 17.59 6.35
N ALA A 165 -11.03 17.06 7.22
CA ALA A 165 -11.43 16.66 8.56
C ALA A 165 -11.35 17.86 9.52
N SER A 166 -12.36 18.05 10.38
CA SER A 166 -12.40 19.13 11.38
C SER A 166 -11.14 19.10 12.26
N GLN A 167 -10.61 20.29 12.59
CA GLN A 167 -9.43 20.46 13.45
C GLN A 167 -9.73 20.15 14.92
N GLU A 168 -11.01 19.94 15.30
CA GLU A 168 -11.45 19.57 16.66
C GLU A 168 -11.20 18.08 17.00
N GLY A 169 -9.97 17.65 16.72
CA GLY A 169 -9.06 16.97 17.65
C GLY A 169 -9.38 15.62 18.27
N THR A 170 -10.54 15.41 18.90
CA THR A 170 -10.69 14.34 19.90
C THR A 170 -11.95 13.50 19.73
N SER A 171 -13.09 14.09 19.37
CA SER A 171 -14.36 13.36 19.23
C SER A 171 -14.31 12.32 18.11
N HIS A 172 -13.78 12.69 16.95
CA HIS A 172 -13.70 11.80 15.80
C HIS A 172 -12.67 10.67 16.00
N ASP A 173 -11.58 10.88 16.74
CA ASP A 173 -10.54 9.86 16.96
C ASP A 173 -11.00 8.74 17.89
N HIS A 174 -11.76 9.07 18.93
CA HIS A 174 -12.36 8.07 19.80
C HIS A 174 -13.43 7.27 19.05
N ARG A 175 -14.32 7.95 18.32
CA ARG A 175 -15.36 7.31 17.53
C ARG A 175 -14.79 6.36 16.47
N THR A 176 -13.71 6.77 15.77
CA THR A 176 -13.07 5.91 14.76
C THR A 176 -12.48 4.65 15.37
N LYS A 177 -11.88 4.74 16.57
CA LYS A 177 -11.30 3.57 17.24
C LYS A 177 -12.38 2.57 17.67
N ASP A 178 -13.50 3.07 18.17
CA ASP A 178 -14.65 2.24 18.55
C ASP A 178 -15.32 1.61 17.32
N LEU A 179 -15.36 2.32 16.20
CA LEU A 179 -15.83 1.80 14.91
C LEU A 179 -14.93 0.69 14.38
N ILE A 180 -13.61 0.88 14.43
CA ILE A 180 -12.63 -0.10 13.96
C ILE A 180 -12.68 -1.38 14.82
N SER A 181 -12.87 -1.26 16.13
CA SER A 181 -12.96 -2.43 17.02
C SER A 181 -14.24 -3.23 16.79
N HIS A 182 -15.37 -2.57 16.51
CA HIS A 182 -16.66 -3.22 16.29
C HIS A 182 -16.74 -3.93 14.92
N ASP A 183 -16.25 -3.29 13.84
CA ASP A 183 -16.30 -3.83 12.47
C ASP A 183 -14.98 -4.51 12.03
N PHE A 184 -14.10 -4.87 12.97
CA PHE A 184 -12.77 -5.41 12.66
C PHE A 184 -12.81 -6.61 11.72
N GLY A 185 -13.71 -7.58 11.95
CA GLY A 185 -13.80 -8.78 11.12
C GLY A 185 -14.10 -8.46 9.65
N ARG A 186 -14.97 -7.48 9.39
CA ARG A 186 -15.27 -7.03 8.02
C ARG A 186 -14.10 -6.27 7.41
N LEU A 187 -13.43 -5.42 8.19
CA LEU A 187 -12.24 -4.69 7.74
C LEU A 187 -11.08 -5.61 7.41
N PHE A 188 -10.83 -6.58 8.28
CA PHE A 188 -9.82 -7.61 8.09
C PHE A 188 -10.13 -8.43 6.83
N SER A 189 -11.38 -8.85 6.63
CA SER A 189 -11.80 -9.56 5.42
C SER A 189 -11.56 -8.72 4.16
N ARG A 190 -11.93 -7.43 4.15
CA ARG A 190 -11.67 -6.52 3.02
C ARG A 190 -10.18 -6.34 2.75
N GLY A 191 -9.39 -6.17 3.80
CA GLY A 191 -7.92 -6.07 3.70
C GLY A 191 -7.31 -7.35 3.13
N PHE A 192 -7.76 -8.51 3.61
CA PHE A 192 -7.33 -9.82 3.14
C PHE A 192 -7.66 -10.04 1.65
N TRP A 193 -8.88 -9.73 1.21
CA TRP A 193 -9.26 -9.83 -0.21
C TRP A 193 -8.46 -8.86 -1.09
N THR A 194 -8.20 -7.65 -0.60
CA THR A 194 -7.36 -6.67 -1.31
C THR A 194 -5.92 -7.17 -1.43
N PHE A 195 -5.36 -7.74 -0.37
CA PHE A 195 -4.03 -8.34 -0.36
C PHE A 195 -3.95 -9.53 -1.33
N PHE A 196 -4.93 -10.43 -1.29
CA PHE A 196 -5.02 -11.57 -2.18
C PHE A 196 -5.09 -11.14 -3.66
N PHE A 197 -5.91 -10.13 -3.97
CA PHE A 197 -5.97 -9.55 -5.31
C PHE A 197 -4.61 -8.99 -5.75
N CYS A 198 -3.93 -8.23 -4.89
CA CYS A 198 -2.62 -7.67 -5.19
C CYS A 198 -1.56 -8.77 -5.38
N TYR A 199 -1.61 -9.83 -4.59
CA TYR A 199 -0.72 -10.98 -4.71
C TYR A 199 -0.90 -11.68 -6.06
N LEU A 200 -2.13 -12.00 -6.43
CA LEU A 200 -2.45 -12.61 -7.72
C LEU A 200 -1.99 -11.72 -8.89
N MET A 201 -2.29 -10.41 -8.83
CA MET A 201 -1.85 -9.46 -9.85
C MET A 201 -0.33 -9.40 -9.97
N THR A 202 0.39 -9.45 -8.86
CA THR A 202 1.87 -9.49 -8.88
C THR A 202 2.38 -10.73 -9.59
N LEU A 203 1.81 -11.90 -9.30
CA LEU A 203 2.19 -13.16 -9.96
C LEU A 203 1.91 -13.12 -11.46
N VAL A 204 0.72 -12.67 -11.87
CA VAL A 204 0.35 -12.60 -13.29
C VAL A 204 1.26 -11.62 -14.04
N LEU A 205 1.52 -10.44 -13.48
CA LEU A 205 2.41 -9.45 -14.11
C LEU A 205 3.85 -9.96 -14.19
N PHE A 206 4.32 -10.65 -13.16
CA PHE A 206 5.67 -11.21 -13.14
C PHE A 206 5.85 -12.32 -14.19
N ILE A 207 4.92 -13.29 -14.25
CA ILE A 207 4.97 -14.40 -15.22
C ILE A 207 4.84 -13.87 -16.65
N THR A 208 3.93 -12.92 -16.89
CA THR A 208 3.78 -12.32 -18.23
C THR A 208 5.01 -11.52 -18.65
N PHE A 209 5.64 -10.79 -17.73
CA PHE A 209 6.87 -10.06 -18.02
C PHE A 209 8.06 -10.98 -18.28
N ASP A 210 8.19 -12.07 -17.53
CA ASP A 210 9.23 -13.08 -17.77
C ASP A 210 9.07 -13.75 -19.14
N TYR A 211 7.83 -14.13 -19.49
CA TYR A 211 7.52 -14.65 -20.83
C TYR A 211 7.86 -13.65 -21.94
N LEU A 212 7.50 -12.37 -21.75
CA LEU A 212 7.76 -11.31 -22.71
C LEU A 212 9.27 -11.04 -22.87
N SER A 213 10.01 -11.04 -21.75
CA SER A 213 11.46 -10.85 -21.74
C SER A 213 12.18 -11.97 -22.47
N TYR A 214 11.73 -13.22 -22.27
CA TYR A 214 12.23 -14.37 -23.00
C TYR A 214 11.97 -14.25 -24.50
N LYS A 215 10.76 -13.86 -24.91
CA LYS A 215 10.39 -13.81 -26.34
C LYS A 215 10.94 -12.61 -27.11
N LEU A 216 11.14 -11.46 -26.46
CA LEU A 216 11.54 -10.23 -27.15
C LEU A 216 13.03 -9.93 -27.06
N LEU A 217 13.68 -10.30 -25.95
CA LEU A 217 15.04 -9.88 -25.64
C LEU A 217 16.02 -11.07 -25.56
N ASP A 218 15.53 -12.30 -25.79
CA ASP A 218 16.26 -13.57 -25.55
C ASP A 218 16.97 -13.57 -24.19
N TYR A 219 16.39 -12.89 -23.20
CA TYR A 219 16.95 -12.71 -21.88
C TYR A 219 16.10 -13.49 -20.87
N PRO A 220 16.44 -14.77 -20.60
CA PRO A 220 15.67 -15.59 -19.69
C PRO A 220 15.90 -15.16 -18.23
N ILE A 221 14.84 -14.69 -17.56
CA ILE A 221 14.88 -14.36 -16.14
C ILE A 221 14.53 -15.60 -15.32
N LEU A 222 13.43 -16.30 -15.64
CA LEU A 222 13.00 -17.48 -14.88
C LEU A 222 12.63 -18.65 -15.80
N ILE A 223 11.66 -18.50 -16.70
CA ILE A 223 11.15 -19.59 -17.56
C ILE A 223 12.23 -20.15 -18.51
N GLY A 224 13.10 -19.30 -19.06
CA GLY A 224 14.13 -19.77 -20.00
C GLY A 224 15.43 -20.26 -19.35
N GLN A 225 15.58 -20.18 -18.03
CA GLN A 225 16.71 -20.80 -17.32
C GLN A 225 16.44 -22.26 -16.94
N ILE A 226 15.24 -22.77 -17.24
CA ILE A 226 14.82 -24.11 -16.87
C ILE A 226 14.76 -24.98 -18.14
N PRO A 227 15.82 -25.74 -18.46
CA PRO A 227 15.85 -26.54 -19.68
C PRO A 227 14.82 -27.69 -19.74
N PHE A 228 14.07 -27.99 -18.66
CA PHE A 228 13.29 -29.23 -18.54
C PHE A 228 11.88 -29.08 -17.92
N LEU A 229 11.22 -27.93 -18.07
CA LEU A 229 9.89 -27.66 -17.46
C LEU A 229 8.76 -28.64 -17.90
N PHE A 230 8.98 -29.44 -18.95
CA PHE A 230 7.96 -30.31 -19.56
C PHE A 230 8.37 -31.79 -19.67
N GLU A 231 9.49 -32.21 -19.08
CA GLU A 231 9.81 -33.64 -18.96
C GLU A 231 9.07 -34.22 -17.74
N ALA A 232 8.08 -35.08 -18.01
CA ALA A 232 7.16 -35.62 -17.01
C ALA A 232 7.86 -36.45 -15.90
N ASP A 233 9.08 -36.93 -16.14
CA ASP A 233 9.82 -37.80 -15.23
C ASP A 233 10.59 -37.05 -14.13
N ASN A 234 10.75 -35.71 -14.24
CA ASN A 234 11.58 -34.90 -13.32
C ASN A 234 10.84 -33.70 -12.69
N ILE A 235 9.51 -33.76 -12.61
CA ILE A 235 8.66 -32.65 -12.12
C ILE A 235 9.12 -32.18 -10.73
N ASP A 236 9.42 -33.10 -9.81
CA ASP A 236 9.84 -32.75 -8.45
C ASP A 236 11.16 -31.97 -8.42
N GLN A 237 12.15 -32.39 -9.23
CA GLN A 237 13.43 -31.71 -9.34
C GLN A 237 13.30 -30.35 -10.05
N SER A 238 12.41 -30.26 -11.03
CA SER A 238 12.11 -28.99 -11.70
C SER A 238 11.51 -27.98 -10.73
N LEU A 239 10.59 -28.41 -9.85
CA LEU A 239 9.99 -27.54 -8.83
C LEU A 239 11.00 -27.07 -7.79
N THR A 240 11.91 -27.95 -7.34
CA THR A 240 12.98 -27.54 -6.42
C THR A 240 13.95 -26.55 -7.05
N ASN A 241 14.27 -26.72 -8.34
CA ASN A 241 15.15 -25.80 -9.07
C ASN A 241 14.49 -24.44 -9.32
N ILE A 242 13.19 -24.44 -9.63
CA ILE A 242 12.38 -23.21 -9.75
C ILE A 242 12.35 -22.46 -8.42
N LEU A 243 12.07 -23.17 -7.32
CA LEU A 243 12.06 -22.58 -5.99
C LEU A 243 13.43 -22.00 -5.65
N LEU A 244 14.50 -22.73 -5.92
CA LEU A 244 15.86 -22.30 -5.67
C LEU A 244 16.22 -21.04 -6.45
N LEU A 245 15.91 -20.99 -7.76
CA LEU A 245 16.07 -19.80 -8.59
C LEU A 245 15.27 -18.60 -8.05
N MET A 246 14.00 -18.82 -7.70
CA MET A 246 13.14 -17.79 -7.13
C MET A 246 13.66 -17.26 -5.80
N THR A 247 14.37 -18.09 -5.04
CA THR A 247 14.89 -17.71 -3.73
C THR A 247 16.27 -17.07 -3.75
N THR A 248 17.09 -17.35 -4.77
CA THR A 248 18.53 -17.04 -4.73
C THR A 248 19.03 -16.20 -5.91
N ASP A 249 18.37 -16.21 -7.07
CA ASP A 249 18.85 -15.44 -8.21
C ASP A 249 18.60 -13.92 -7.98
N PRO A 250 19.65 -13.08 -7.94
CA PRO A 250 19.51 -11.64 -7.77
C PRO A 250 18.62 -10.99 -8.82
N ARG A 251 18.57 -11.53 -10.05
CA ARG A 251 17.76 -10.98 -11.14
C ARG A 251 16.28 -11.24 -10.88
N VAL A 252 15.94 -12.46 -10.50
CA VAL A 252 14.57 -12.84 -10.18
C VAL A 252 14.07 -12.05 -8.97
N LEU A 253 14.86 -11.97 -7.91
CA LEU A 253 14.51 -11.26 -6.69
C LEU A 253 14.27 -9.76 -6.90
N THR A 254 15.07 -9.13 -7.76
CA THR A 254 14.95 -7.69 -8.03
C THR A 254 13.73 -7.36 -8.88
N VAL A 255 13.50 -8.13 -9.93
CA VAL A 255 12.30 -7.99 -10.77
C VAL A 255 11.04 -8.25 -9.94
N LEU A 256 11.03 -9.31 -9.13
CA LEU A 256 9.93 -9.62 -8.21
C LEU A 256 9.67 -8.46 -7.22
N THR A 257 10.73 -7.90 -6.63
CA THR A 257 10.63 -6.73 -5.73
C THR A 257 10.01 -5.53 -6.45
N GLY A 258 10.42 -5.27 -7.69
CA GLY A 258 9.86 -4.23 -8.53
C GLY A 258 8.36 -4.39 -8.75
N PHE A 259 7.90 -5.60 -9.08
CA PHE A 259 6.47 -5.90 -9.27
C PHE A 259 5.65 -5.82 -7.98
N ILE A 260 6.20 -6.31 -6.86
CA ILE A 260 5.55 -6.16 -5.54
C ILE A 260 5.31 -4.67 -5.26
N LEU A 261 6.32 -3.83 -5.48
CA LEU A 261 6.21 -2.39 -5.28
C LEU A 261 5.31 -1.72 -6.33
N LEU A 262 5.20 -2.26 -7.55
CA LEU A 262 4.34 -1.73 -8.62
C LEU A 262 2.85 -1.92 -8.31
N VAL A 263 2.50 -3.09 -7.77
CA VAL A 263 1.10 -3.43 -7.44
C VAL A 263 0.68 -2.80 -6.11
N TYR A 264 1.62 -2.62 -5.17
CA TYR A 264 1.35 -2.06 -3.84
C TYR A 264 0.52 -0.75 -3.84
N PRO A 265 0.79 0.25 -4.71
CA PRO A 265 -0.07 1.42 -4.90
C PRO A 265 -1.56 1.11 -5.01
N ILE A 266 -1.95 0.09 -5.78
CA ILE A 266 -3.36 -0.26 -5.99
C ILE A 266 -3.99 -0.73 -4.68
N GLY A 267 -3.31 -1.63 -3.95
CA GLY A 267 -3.78 -2.10 -2.65
C GLY A 267 -3.88 -0.98 -1.62
N ARG A 268 -2.91 -0.05 -1.63
CA ARG A 268 -2.91 1.10 -0.72
C ARG A 268 -4.03 2.11 -1.03
N LEU A 269 -4.31 2.35 -2.31
CA LEU A 269 -5.46 3.16 -2.76
C LEU A 269 -6.79 2.52 -2.36
N ALA A 270 -6.93 1.20 -2.55
CA ALA A 270 -8.14 0.47 -2.17
C ALA A 270 -8.38 0.55 -0.65
N TRP A 271 -7.31 0.49 0.15
CA TRP A 271 -7.38 0.68 1.60
C TRP A 271 -7.81 2.11 1.98
N PHE A 272 -7.26 3.13 1.31
CA PHE A 272 -7.68 4.53 1.47
C PHE A 272 -9.17 4.73 1.15
N PHE A 273 -9.66 4.14 0.06
CA PHE A 273 -11.09 4.21 -0.29
C PHE A 273 -11.98 3.42 0.65
N THR A 274 -11.48 2.33 1.22
CA THR A 274 -12.17 1.60 2.29
C THR A 274 -12.33 2.47 3.53
N TYR A 275 -11.32 3.27 3.88
CA TYR A 275 -11.42 4.25 4.97
C TYR A 275 -12.51 5.30 4.71
N ILE A 276 -12.55 5.87 3.49
CA ILE A 276 -13.59 6.85 3.12
C ILE A 276 -14.98 6.20 3.17
N ASP A 277 -15.13 4.99 2.64
CA ASP A 277 -16.40 4.26 2.66
C ASP A 277 -16.92 4.03 4.09
N LEU A 278 -16.04 3.66 5.03
CA LEU A 278 -16.40 3.53 6.44
C LEU A 278 -16.90 4.86 7.03
N ARG A 279 -16.19 5.96 6.75
CA ARG A 279 -16.58 7.29 7.22
C ARG A 279 -17.93 7.74 6.66
N VAL A 280 -18.17 7.50 5.37
CA VAL A 280 -19.45 7.83 4.73
C VAL A 280 -20.58 7.01 5.33
N ARG A 281 -20.38 5.70 5.55
CA ARG A 281 -21.42 4.80 6.08
C ARG A 281 -21.77 5.07 7.54
N LEU A 282 -20.76 5.31 8.38
CA LEU A 282 -20.91 5.25 9.83
C LEU A 282 -20.93 6.64 10.49
N ASP A 283 -20.27 7.63 9.89
CA ASP A 283 -20.23 8.99 10.39
C ASP A 283 -21.11 9.95 9.56
N CYS A 284 -21.82 9.47 8.53
CA CYS A 284 -22.58 10.31 7.58
C CYS A 284 -21.74 11.49 7.06
N TRP A 285 -20.47 11.21 6.79
CA TRP A 285 -19.49 12.25 6.47
C TRP A 285 -19.86 13.04 5.20
N ASP A 286 -20.67 12.46 4.32
CA ASP A 286 -21.25 13.14 3.16
C ASP A 286 -22.20 14.28 3.57
N MET A 287 -23.05 14.07 4.57
CA MET A 287 -23.94 15.10 5.12
C MET A 287 -23.16 16.16 5.88
N GLU A 288 -22.18 15.76 6.69
CA GLU A 288 -21.32 16.69 7.44
C GLU A 288 -20.57 17.64 6.50
N LEU A 289 -19.95 17.11 5.45
CA LEU A 289 -19.24 17.91 4.46
C LEU A 289 -20.18 18.88 3.71
N ARG A 290 -21.41 18.45 3.39
CA ARG A 290 -22.43 19.32 2.80
C ARG A 290 -22.86 20.42 3.77
N MET A 291 -23.06 20.12 5.05
CA MET A 291 -23.43 21.13 6.06
C MET A 291 -22.34 22.18 6.24
N VAL A 292 -21.07 21.77 6.27
CA VAL A 292 -19.92 22.69 6.34
C VAL A 292 -19.84 23.59 5.11
N GLU A 293 -20.08 23.03 3.92
CA GLU A 293 -20.12 23.82 2.68
C GLU A 293 -21.25 24.85 2.69
N VAL A 294 -22.46 24.45 3.10
CA VAL A 294 -23.62 25.34 3.22
C VAL A 294 -23.36 26.43 4.25
N ALA A 295 -22.78 26.10 5.41
CA ALA A 295 -22.42 27.07 6.43
C ALA A 295 -21.39 28.09 5.92
N GLN A 296 -20.38 27.66 5.15
CA GLN A 296 -19.42 28.57 4.50
C GLN A 296 -20.10 29.48 3.47
N LYS A 297 -21.03 28.94 2.67
CA LYS A 297 -21.81 29.72 1.70
C LYS A 297 -22.71 30.76 2.38
N LEU A 298 -23.28 30.44 3.55
CA LEU A 298 -24.07 31.38 4.34
C LEU A 298 -23.21 32.47 4.99
N ASN A 299 -22.09 32.12 5.62
CA ASN A 299 -21.17 33.09 6.23
C ASN A 299 -20.58 34.06 5.22
N SER A 300 -20.21 33.59 4.03
CA SER A 300 -19.68 34.46 2.96
C SER A 300 -20.72 35.41 2.36
N ARG A 301 -22.03 35.09 2.45
CA ARG A 301 -23.12 35.99 2.06
C ARG A 301 -23.47 37.00 3.16
N GLY A 302 -23.38 36.59 4.43
CA GLY A 302 -23.63 37.48 5.58
C GLY A 302 -22.56 38.57 5.79
N THR A 303 -21.34 38.40 5.28
CA THR A 303 -20.30 39.45 5.31
C THR A 303 -20.34 40.40 4.11
N SER A 304 -21.28 40.20 3.18
CA SER A 304 -21.47 41.07 2.00
C SER A 304 -22.70 42.00 2.10
N SER A 305 -23.31 42.07 3.29
CA SER A 305 -24.38 43.01 3.67
C SER A 305 -23.91 43.90 4.80
#